data_AF-A0A6V7HTC6-F1
#
_entry.id   AF-A0A6V7HTC6-F1
#
_cell.length_a   1.000
_cell.length_b   1.000
_cell.length_c   1.000
_cell.angle_alpha   90.00
_cell.angle_beta   90.00
_cell.angle_gamma   90.00
#
_symmetry.space_group_name_H-M   'P 1'
#
loop_
_entity.id
_entity.type
_entity.pdbx_description
1 polymer ?
#
loop_
_entity_poly.entity_id
_entity_poly.type
_entity_poly.pdbx_seq_one_letter_code
_entity_poly.pdbx_strand_id
1 'polypeptide(L)'
;MTINFGANIRLNRVCAVITVIVLVLLYLYAINQTSDLEIKSSGKVSMKALLLGAVKAAELGGLEVVSVHEQSKLNIEIKSKTKEGLDEPVTLADYRSHCAMSGYLANAFPTVTVISEEKSKDCDDVVTQRTTIDPGIIEAVDNTADLNIDAEDLTIWIDPLDATKEYT
;
A
#
# COMPACT_ATOMS: atom_id res chain seq x y z
N MET A 1 -50.24 20.29 -25.06
CA MET A 1 -49.54 19.27 -25.88
C MET A 1 -49.37 18.04 -25.00
N THR A 2 -50.27 17.06 -25.15
CA THR A 2 -50.30 15.83 -24.35
C THR A 2 -49.68 14.72 -25.16
N ILE A 3 -48.58 14.14 -24.69
CA ILE A 3 -47.94 12.98 -25.34
C ILE A 3 -48.67 11.73 -24.84
N ASN A 4 -49.42 11.07 -25.73
CA ASN A 4 -50.01 9.76 -25.47
C ASN A 4 -48.99 8.67 -25.81
N PHE A 5 -48.50 7.93 -24.81
CA PHE A 5 -47.72 6.71 -25.01
C PHE A 5 -48.64 5.49 -25.05
N GLY A 6 -49.30 5.29 -26.20
CA GLY A 6 -50.07 4.08 -26.51
C GLY A 6 -49.27 3.10 -27.37
N ALA A 7 -48.17 2.56 -26.88
CA ALA A 7 -47.42 1.52 -27.58
C ALA A 7 -47.68 0.15 -26.92
N ASN A 8 -48.44 -0.72 -27.58
CA ASN A 8 -48.62 -2.12 -27.17
C ASN A 8 -47.36 -2.92 -27.52
N ILE A 9 -46.40 -2.99 -26.59
CA ILE A 9 -45.17 -3.75 -26.76
C ILE A 9 -45.47 -5.24 -26.57
N ARG A 10 -45.45 -6.03 -27.66
CA ARG A 10 -45.49 -7.49 -27.59
C ARG A 10 -44.06 -8.00 -27.36
N LEU A 11 -43.72 -8.26 -26.11
CA LEU A 11 -42.38 -8.66 -25.71
C LEU A 11 -42.09 -10.12 -26.12
N ASN A 12 -41.21 -10.30 -27.10
CA ASN A 12 -40.71 -11.63 -27.46
C ASN A 12 -39.75 -12.12 -26.37
N ARG A 13 -39.89 -13.40 -25.94
CA ARG A 13 -39.09 -13.99 -24.86
C ARG A 13 -37.59 -13.86 -25.11
N VAL A 14 -37.17 -13.97 -26.37
CA VAL A 14 -35.76 -13.81 -26.78
C VAL A 14 -35.28 -12.37 -26.57
N CYS A 15 -36.08 -11.37 -26.92
CA CYS A 15 -35.72 -9.96 -26.74
C CYS A 15 -35.60 -9.61 -25.25
N ALA A 16 -36.46 -10.16 -24.39
CA ALA A 16 -36.39 -9.95 -22.94
C ALA A 16 -35.07 -10.48 -22.36
N VAL A 17 -34.62 -11.67 -22.79
CA VAL A 17 -33.35 -12.25 -22.33
C VAL A 17 -32.16 -11.41 -22.78
N ILE A 18 -32.14 -10.95 -24.03
CA ILE A 18 -31.07 -10.09 -24.54
C ILE A 18 -30.99 -8.79 -23.75
N THR A 19 -32.14 -8.15 -23.46
CA THR A 19 -32.16 -6.92 -22.66
C THR A 19 -31.61 -7.15 -21.25
N VAL A 20 -31.95 -8.27 -20.60
CA VAL A 20 -31.39 -8.62 -19.28
C VAL A 20 -29.87 -8.82 -19.35
N ILE A 21 -29.37 -9.53 -20.36
CA ILE A 21 -27.92 -9.72 -20.53
C ILE A 21 -27.21 -8.38 -20.73
N VAL A 22 -27.75 -7.49 -21.55
CA VAL A 22 -27.18 -6.15 -21.76
C VAL A 22 -27.21 -5.33 -20.46
N LEU A 23 -28.29 -5.38 -19.69
CA LEU A 23 -28.37 -4.70 -18.40
C LEU A 23 -27.37 -5.27 -17.38
N VAL A 24 -27.15 -6.59 -17.37
CA VAL A 24 -26.13 -7.23 -16.52
C VAL A 24 -24.73 -6.79 -16.95
N LEU A 25 -24.44 -6.75 -18.25
CA LEU A 25 -23.15 -6.28 -18.76
C LEU A 25 -22.92 -4.80 -18.45
N LEU A 26 -23.94 -3.94 -18.58
CA LEU A 26 -23.88 -2.54 -18.19
C LEU A 26 -23.70 -2.36 -16.69
N TYR A 27 -24.35 -3.20 -15.87
CA TYR A 27 -24.20 -3.22 -14.43
C TYR A 27 -22.78 -3.64 -14.01
N LEU A 28 -22.24 -4.71 -14.61
CA LEU A 28 -20.86 -5.15 -14.38
C LEU A 28 -19.85 -4.09 -14.85
N TYR A 29 -20.10 -3.44 -15.99
CA TYR A 29 -19.29 -2.32 -16.46
C TYR A 29 -19.34 -1.11 -15.52
N ALA A 30 -20.53 -0.77 -14.99
CA ALA A 30 -20.70 0.31 -14.03
C ALA A 30 -20.01 0.03 -12.69
N ILE A 31 -20.04 -1.22 -12.20
CA ILE A 31 -19.29 -1.63 -11.00
C ILE A 31 -17.78 -1.46 -11.22
N ASN A 32 -17.27 -1.88 -12.38
CA ASN A 32 -15.85 -1.70 -12.71
C ASN A 32 -15.48 -0.21 -12.83
N GLN A 33 -16.36 0.62 -13.39
CA GLN A 33 -16.10 2.06 -13.49
C GLN A 33 -16.18 2.78 -12.14
N THR A 34 -17.00 2.32 -11.19
CA THR A 34 -16.97 2.85 -9.81
C THR A 34 -15.65 2.57 -9.12
N SER A 35 -14.96 1.47 -9.46
CA SER A 35 -13.59 1.22 -8.99
C SER A 35 -12.58 2.21 -9.56
N ASP A 36 -12.74 2.66 -10.81
CA ASP A 36 -11.86 3.67 -11.43
C ASP A 36 -12.20 5.11 -11.00
N LEU A 37 -13.46 5.41 -10.67
CA LEU A 37 -13.93 6.74 -10.25
C LEU A 37 -13.72 7.03 -8.75
N GLU A 38 -13.61 6.01 -7.90
CA GLU A 38 -13.13 6.17 -6.51
C GLU A 38 -11.60 6.39 -6.43
N ILE A 39 -10.84 6.05 -7.48
CA ILE A 39 -9.40 6.37 -7.63
C ILE A 39 -9.24 7.80 -8.19
N LYS A 40 -10.06 8.71 -7.68
CA LYS A 40 -9.74 10.14 -7.63
C LYS A 40 -10.25 10.70 -6.32
N SER A 41 -10.11 9.93 -5.23
CA SER A 41 -9.91 10.51 -3.90
C SER A 41 -8.85 11.60 -4.07
N SER A 42 -8.98 12.72 -3.35
CA SER A 42 -8.37 14.00 -3.76
C SER A 42 -6.83 14.04 -3.75
N GLY A 43 -6.14 12.91 -3.75
CA GLY A 43 -4.69 12.77 -3.64
C GLY A 43 -4.18 13.21 -2.27
N LYS A 44 -5.00 13.82 -1.42
CA LYS A 44 -4.52 14.43 -0.19
C LYS A 44 -4.21 13.37 0.87
N VAL A 45 -3.04 13.51 1.48
CA VAL A 45 -2.53 12.69 2.56
C VAL A 45 -2.38 13.57 3.80
N SER A 46 -2.96 13.11 4.90
CA SER A 46 -2.75 13.70 6.23
C SER A 46 -1.31 13.46 6.67
N MET A 47 -0.58 14.53 6.97
CA MET A 47 0.79 14.42 7.47
C MET A 47 0.86 13.79 8.86
N LYS A 48 -0.15 13.99 9.70
CA LYS A 48 -0.23 13.28 10.99
C LYS A 48 -0.45 11.79 10.81
N ALA A 49 -1.36 11.38 9.92
CA ALA A 49 -1.56 9.97 9.61
C ALA A 49 -0.28 9.35 9.00
N LEU A 50 0.39 10.08 8.10
CA LEU A 50 1.65 9.64 7.50
C LEU A 50 2.74 9.43 8.55
N LEU A 51 2.88 10.35 9.51
CA LEU A 51 3.84 10.23 10.61
C LEU A 51 3.57 8.99 11.46
N LEU A 52 2.31 8.76 11.86
CA LEU A 52 1.95 7.55 12.61
C LEU A 52 2.18 6.29 11.80
N GLY A 53 1.86 6.32 10.51
CA GLY A 53 2.15 5.23 9.59
C GLY A 53 3.64 4.94 9.51
N ALA A 54 4.50 5.96 9.43
CA ALA A 54 5.94 5.81 9.40
C ALA A 54 6.50 5.23 10.72
N VAL A 55 6.02 5.71 11.88
CA VAL A 55 6.36 5.12 13.19
C VAL A 55 5.96 3.65 13.21
N LYS A 56 4.74 3.33 12.76
CA LYS A 56 4.28 1.94 12.75
C LYS A 56 5.10 1.05 11.82
N ALA A 57 5.45 1.55 10.64
CA ALA A 57 6.33 0.86 9.71
C ALA A 57 7.68 0.56 10.36
N ALA A 58 8.30 1.55 11.00
CA ALA A 58 9.58 1.37 11.70
C ALA A 58 9.51 0.35 12.84
N GLU A 59 8.42 0.34 13.63
CA GLU A 59 8.19 -0.70 14.65
C GLU A 59 8.13 -2.10 14.02
N LEU A 60 7.36 -2.27 12.94
CA LEU A 60 7.21 -3.55 12.25
C LEU A 60 8.53 -4.02 11.65
N GLY A 61 9.29 -3.14 11.00
CA GLY A 61 10.62 -3.44 10.48
C GLY A 61 11.59 -3.84 11.59
N GLY A 62 11.63 -3.09 12.68
CA GLY A 62 12.47 -3.39 13.84
C GLY A 62 12.16 -4.74 14.50
N LEU A 63 10.88 -5.12 14.58
CA LEU A 63 10.49 -6.46 15.08
C LEU A 63 11.05 -7.58 14.20
N GLU A 64 11.08 -7.40 12.88
CA GLU A 64 11.67 -8.37 11.96
C GLU A 64 13.20 -8.46 12.11
N VAL A 65 13.87 -7.32 12.26
CA VAL A 65 15.32 -7.26 12.52
C VAL A 65 15.68 -8.01 13.81
N VAL A 66 14.92 -7.79 14.90
CA VAL A 66 15.12 -8.50 16.17
C VAL A 66 14.83 -9.98 16.01
N SER A 67 13.73 -10.36 15.35
CA SER A 67 13.35 -11.75 15.13
C SER A 67 14.41 -12.55 14.34
N VAL A 68 15.01 -11.95 13.32
CA VAL A 68 16.10 -12.57 12.55
C VAL A 68 17.36 -12.72 13.39
N HIS A 69 17.71 -11.70 14.19
CA HIS A 69 18.86 -11.72 15.08
C HIS A 69 18.73 -12.84 16.13
N GLU A 70 17.59 -12.91 16.82
CA GLU A 70 17.33 -13.90 17.87
C GLU A 70 17.34 -15.34 17.35
N GLN A 71 16.91 -15.55 16.10
CA GLN A 71 16.98 -16.86 15.45
C GLN A 71 18.38 -17.22 14.95
N SER A 72 19.35 -16.29 15.00
CA SER A 72 20.70 -16.44 14.45
C SER A 72 20.70 -16.83 12.95
N LYS A 73 19.69 -16.37 12.20
CA LYS A 73 19.49 -16.69 10.77
C LYS A 73 19.80 -15.48 9.89
N LEU A 74 21.02 -14.93 9.99
CA LEU A 74 21.39 -13.73 9.26
C LEU A 74 21.37 -13.94 7.73
N ASN A 75 21.74 -15.12 7.23
CA ASN A 75 21.81 -15.43 5.80
C ASN A 75 22.46 -14.29 4.97
N ILE A 76 23.71 -13.97 5.31
CA ILE A 76 24.46 -12.86 4.73
C ILE A 76 24.75 -13.15 3.25
N GLU A 77 24.36 -12.23 2.38
CA GLU A 77 24.64 -12.19 0.94
C GLU A 77 25.43 -10.91 0.62
N ILE A 78 26.06 -10.85 -0.57
CA ILE A 78 26.73 -9.64 -1.06
C ILE A 78 25.87 -9.05 -2.18
N LYS A 79 25.32 -7.86 -1.96
CA LYS A 79 24.45 -7.16 -2.91
C LYS A 79 25.25 -6.52 -4.03
N SER A 80 26.32 -5.84 -3.65
CA SER A 80 27.19 -5.08 -4.55
C SER A 80 28.57 -4.91 -3.93
N LYS A 81 29.46 -4.24 -4.67
CA LYS A 81 30.72 -3.72 -4.14
C LYS A 81 30.70 -2.20 -4.22
N THR A 82 31.20 -1.54 -3.18
CA THR A 82 31.41 -0.09 -3.20
C THR A 82 32.45 0.29 -4.25
N LYS A 83 32.60 1.58 -4.54
CA LYS A 83 33.62 2.09 -5.49
C LYS A 83 35.05 1.80 -5.03
N GLU A 84 35.23 1.61 -3.73
CA GLU A 84 36.46 1.25 -3.03
C GLU A 84 36.70 -0.27 -3.03
N GLY A 85 35.77 -1.04 -3.60
CA GLY A 85 35.85 -2.50 -3.71
C GLY A 85 35.44 -3.26 -2.44
N LEU A 86 34.84 -2.58 -1.46
CA LEU A 86 34.32 -3.22 -0.25
C LEU A 86 33.00 -3.90 -0.56
N ASP A 87 32.77 -5.07 0.02
CA ASP A 87 31.51 -5.78 -0.14
C ASP A 87 30.40 -5.04 0.63
N GLU A 88 29.26 -4.83 -0.02
CA GLU A 88 28.03 -4.33 0.60
C GLU A 88 27.18 -5.55 1.00
N PRO A 89 27.17 -5.91 2.29
CA PRO A 89 26.39 -7.05 2.75
C PRO A 89 24.90 -6.71 2.76
N VAL A 90 24.09 -7.74 2.56
CA VAL A 90 22.65 -7.72 2.77
C VAL A 90 22.25 -9.00 3.50
N THR A 91 21.30 -8.94 4.42
CA THR A 91 20.88 -10.06 5.26
C THR A 91 19.39 -10.36 5.10
N LEU A 92 18.96 -11.47 5.70
CA LEU A 92 17.53 -11.77 5.85
C LEU A 92 16.79 -10.68 6.63
N ALA A 93 17.46 -9.97 7.54
CA ALA A 93 16.85 -8.89 8.31
C ALA A 93 16.49 -7.70 7.41
N ASP A 94 17.37 -7.31 6.48
CA ASP A 94 17.11 -6.25 5.51
C ASP A 94 15.88 -6.57 4.66
N TYR A 95 15.80 -7.80 4.13
CA TYR A 95 14.65 -8.23 3.31
C TYR A 95 13.35 -8.30 4.10
N ARG A 96 13.35 -8.91 5.29
CA ARG A 96 12.11 -9.03 6.09
C ARG A 96 11.63 -7.68 6.61
N SER A 97 12.57 -6.81 7.03
CA SER A 97 12.26 -5.44 7.42
C SER A 97 11.69 -4.63 6.23
N HIS A 98 12.28 -4.77 5.03
CA HIS A 98 11.73 -4.19 3.80
C HIS A 98 10.30 -4.65 3.53
N CYS A 99 10.02 -5.96 3.57
CA CYS A 99 8.69 -6.50 3.31
C CYS A 99 7.66 -5.94 4.31
N ALA A 100 8.03 -5.84 5.60
CA ALA A 100 7.17 -5.31 6.63
C ALA A 100 6.88 -3.82 6.44
N MET A 101 7.93 -3.01 6.25
CA MET A 101 7.83 -1.55 6.13
C MET A 101 7.17 -1.13 4.83
N SER A 102 7.69 -1.58 3.67
CA SER A 102 7.18 -1.19 2.36
C SER A 102 5.76 -1.71 2.13
N GLY A 103 5.50 -2.97 2.52
CA GLY A 103 4.19 -3.59 2.40
C GLY A 103 3.15 -2.89 3.25
N TYR A 104 3.48 -2.51 4.49
CA TYR A 104 2.58 -1.72 5.33
C TYR A 104 2.30 -0.34 4.73
N LEU A 105 3.36 0.41 4.36
CA LEU A 105 3.22 1.77 3.84
C LEU A 105 2.47 1.83 2.50
N ALA A 106 2.74 0.89 1.58
CA ALA A 106 2.04 0.81 0.30
C ALA A 106 0.55 0.48 0.47
N ASN A 107 0.19 -0.32 1.47
CA ASN A 107 -1.21 -0.61 1.79
C ASN A 107 -1.90 0.56 2.51
N ALA A 108 -1.19 1.24 3.41
CA ALA A 108 -1.73 2.37 4.17
C ALA A 108 -1.88 3.65 3.33
N PHE A 109 -0.97 3.87 2.38
CA PHE A 109 -0.92 5.06 1.52
C PHE A 109 -0.75 4.66 0.05
N PRO A 110 -1.75 4.02 -0.58
CA PRO A 110 -1.63 3.44 -1.92
C PRO A 110 -1.36 4.45 -3.04
N THR A 111 -1.60 5.74 -2.80
CA THR A 111 -1.34 6.82 -3.75
C THR A 111 0.03 7.47 -3.57
N VAL A 112 0.78 7.14 -2.52
CA VAL A 112 2.10 7.72 -2.23
C VAL A 112 3.19 6.81 -2.79
N THR A 113 4.21 7.42 -3.40
CA THR A 113 5.36 6.65 -3.90
C THR A 113 6.25 6.24 -2.72
N VAL A 114 6.51 4.93 -2.59
CA VAL A 114 7.44 4.37 -1.61
C VAL A 114 8.65 3.79 -2.33
N ILE A 115 9.83 4.27 -1.98
CA ILE A 115 11.13 3.83 -2.52
C ILE A 115 11.92 3.21 -1.38
N SER A 116 12.39 1.98 -1.59
CA SER A 116 13.24 1.29 -0.62
C SER A 116 14.62 1.02 -1.20
N GLU A 117 15.64 1.02 -0.35
CA GLU A 117 16.96 0.50 -0.70
C GLU A 117 16.89 -0.97 -1.18
N GLU A 118 16.10 -1.79 -0.49
CA GLU A 118 15.94 -3.20 -0.79
C GLU A 118 14.77 -3.47 -1.73
N LYS A 119 14.80 -4.64 -2.35
CA LYS A 119 13.72 -5.15 -3.20
C LYS A 119 13.02 -6.31 -2.52
N SER A 120 11.75 -6.46 -2.83
CA SER A 120 10.93 -7.56 -2.30
C SER A 120 11.53 -8.90 -2.69
N LYS A 121 11.85 -9.71 -1.70
CA LYS A 121 12.40 -11.06 -1.80
C LYS A 121 11.79 -11.89 -0.68
N ASP A 122 11.13 -12.99 -1.04
CA ASP A 122 10.51 -13.94 -0.11
C ASP A 122 9.59 -13.30 0.96
N CYS A 123 8.79 -12.31 0.56
CA CYS A 123 7.91 -11.56 1.47
C CYS A 123 6.67 -12.32 1.95
N ASP A 124 6.37 -13.50 1.40
CA ASP A 124 5.15 -14.26 1.70
C ASP A 124 5.02 -14.64 3.18
N ASP A 125 6.16 -14.81 3.87
CA ASP A 125 6.24 -15.17 5.28
C ASP A 125 6.19 -13.96 6.24
N VAL A 126 6.15 -12.74 5.70
CA VAL A 126 6.08 -11.50 6.50
C VAL A 126 4.63 -11.07 6.62
N VAL A 127 4.06 -11.28 7.80
CA VAL A 127 2.68 -10.85 8.08
C VAL A 127 2.65 -9.34 8.27
N THR A 128 2.39 -8.60 7.19
CA THR A 128 1.96 -7.21 7.32
C THR A 128 0.59 -7.20 7.97
N GLN A 129 0.53 -6.92 9.27
CA GLN A 129 -0.74 -6.72 9.96
C GLN A 129 -1.53 -5.64 9.19
N ARG A 130 -2.81 -5.92 8.90
CA ARG A 130 -3.77 -4.90 8.43
C ARG A 130 -4.08 -3.99 9.60
N THR A 131 -3.10 -3.20 10.04
CA THR A 131 -3.30 -2.21 11.09
C THR A 131 -3.83 -0.95 10.43
N THR A 132 -5.14 -0.78 10.48
CA THR A 132 -5.76 0.54 10.35
C THR A 132 -5.09 1.45 11.38
N ILE A 133 -4.56 2.59 10.92
CA ILE A 133 -4.00 3.63 11.80
C ILE A 133 -5.11 4.01 12.79
N ASP A 134 -4.90 3.78 14.08
CA ASP A 134 -5.88 4.18 15.11
C ASP A 134 -5.91 5.71 15.19
N PRO A 135 -7.02 6.36 14.82
CA PRO A 135 -7.14 7.81 14.86
C PRO A 135 -6.94 8.39 16.28
N GLY A 136 -7.17 7.59 17.33
CA GLY A 136 -7.04 8.04 18.73
C GLY A 136 -5.61 8.41 19.14
N ILE A 137 -4.59 7.89 18.45
CA ILE A 137 -3.18 8.24 18.72
C ILE A 137 -2.85 9.65 18.18
N ILE A 138 -3.57 10.12 17.16
CA ILE A 138 -3.31 11.41 16.48
C ILE A 138 -3.59 12.61 17.40
N GLU A 139 -4.66 12.56 18.18
CA GLU A 139 -5.07 13.67 19.06
C GLU A 139 -4.20 13.77 20.33
N ALA A 140 -3.59 12.65 20.77
CA ALA A 140 -2.78 12.63 21.98
C ALA A 140 -1.38 13.24 21.79
N VAL A 141 -0.83 13.21 20.57
CA VAL A 141 0.55 13.61 20.29
C VAL A 141 0.67 15.07 19.89
N ASP A 142 -0.35 15.64 19.25
CA ASP A 142 -0.27 17.01 18.74
C ASP A 142 -1.66 17.66 18.55
N ASN A 143 -1.88 18.80 19.22
CA ASN A 143 -3.10 19.62 19.11
C ASN A 143 -3.07 20.62 17.94
N THR A 144 -2.00 20.66 17.14
CA THR A 144 -1.93 21.55 15.97
C THR A 144 -2.91 21.11 14.87
N ALA A 145 -3.22 22.01 13.94
CA ALA A 145 -4.01 21.65 12.77
C ALA A 145 -3.24 20.66 11.89
N ASP A 146 -3.93 19.63 11.41
CA ASP A 146 -3.35 18.66 10.48
C ASP A 146 -3.10 19.29 9.10
N LEU A 147 -1.99 18.91 8.48
CA LEU A 147 -1.58 19.37 7.16
C LEU A 147 -1.89 18.30 6.13
N ASN A 148 -2.67 18.67 5.11
CA ASN A 148 -3.05 17.77 4.02
C ASN A 148 -2.28 18.12 2.74
N ILE A 149 -1.42 17.22 2.28
CA ILE A 149 -0.52 17.41 1.12
C ILE A 149 -0.95 16.49 -0.02
N ASP A 150 -0.79 16.91 -1.28
CA ASP A 150 -1.07 16.02 -2.41
C ASP A 150 -0.07 14.86 -2.44
N ALA A 151 -0.55 13.64 -2.68
CA ALA A 151 0.26 12.43 -2.66
C ALA A 151 1.34 12.44 -3.75
N GLU A 152 1.09 13.15 -4.86
CA GLU A 152 2.07 13.36 -5.91
C GLU A 152 3.27 14.21 -5.47
N ASP A 153 3.09 15.06 -4.46
CA ASP A 153 4.16 15.85 -3.84
C ASP A 153 4.90 15.07 -2.74
N LEU A 154 4.51 13.83 -2.47
CA LEU A 154 5.06 13.00 -1.40
C LEU A 154 5.79 11.79 -1.97
N THR A 155 6.99 11.54 -1.45
CA THR A 155 7.73 10.30 -1.67
C THR A 155 8.34 9.85 -0.35
N ILE A 156 8.10 8.61 0.03
CA ILE A 156 8.69 8.00 1.22
C ILE A 156 9.92 7.21 0.79
N TRP A 157 11.05 7.50 1.41
CA TRP A 157 12.29 6.76 1.22
C TRP A 157 12.56 5.94 2.47
N ILE A 158 12.76 4.64 2.32
CA ILE A 158 13.05 3.75 3.43
C ILE A 158 14.38 3.03 3.21
N ASP A 159 15.19 3.07 4.25
CA ASP A 159 16.29 2.13 4.48
C ASP A 159 15.80 1.15 5.55
N PRO A 160 15.54 -0.12 5.20
CA PRO A 160 14.94 -1.09 6.12
C PRO A 160 15.91 -1.52 7.24
N LEU A 161 17.21 -1.37 7.04
CA LEU A 161 18.25 -1.65 8.02
C LEU A 161 19.53 -0.91 7.62
N ASP A 162 19.75 0.27 8.19
CA ASP A 162 21.01 0.98 8.03
C ASP A 162 22.15 0.24 8.75
N ALA A 163 23.38 0.42 8.25
CA ALA A 163 24.60 -0.15 8.80
C ALA A 163 24.57 -1.69 8.88
N THR A 164 24.11 -2.36 7.81
CA THR A 164 24.03 -3.82 7.71
C THR A 164 25.35 -4.53 8.06
N LYS A 165 26.49 -3.90 7.76
CA LYS A 165 27.82 -4.44 8.07
C LYS A 165 28.09 -4.49 9.57
N GLU A 166 27.66 -3.49 10.32
CA GLU A 166 27.79 -3.44 11.77
C GLU A 166 26.78 -4.35 12.48
N TYR A 167 25.67 -4.67 11.81
CA TYR A 167 24.68 -5.65 12.29
C TYR A 167 25.17 -7.11 12.22
N THR A 168 26.04 -7.41 11.25
CA THR A 168 26.65 -8.74 11.04
C THR A 168 27.96 -8.93 11.81
#